data_AF-A0AAU2WPI3-F1
#
_entry.id   AF-A0AAU2WPI3-F1
#
_cell.length_a   1.000
_cell.length_b   1.000
_cell.length_c   1.000
_cell.angle_alpha   90.00
_cell.angle_beta   90.00
_cell.angle_gamma   90.00
#
_symmetry.space_group_name_H-M   'P 1'
#
loop_
_entity.id
_entity.type
_entity.pdbx_description
1 polymer ?
#
loop_
_entity_poly.entity_id
_entity_poly.type
_entity_poly.pdbx_seq_one_letter_code
_entity_poly.pdbx_strand_id
1 'polypeptide(L)'
;MLEVHFEDGASAEDERLCLAYWALTEPGAWSHKVADIGSASMVTRTVKALSHARLLTLLCPQCSDPLTVRTRSELATMRPWSMGEFPLEARAANVPCEQCHAAAAQARQRAERLTAEERRQEAERAEAERRAADQAKVDNAGQWLADHRSRAEPAELPEQAADALALLTMIEIMARAWQPLRVASPLRWCCA
;
A
#
# COMPACT_ATOMS: atom_id res chain seq x y z
N MET A 1 9.40 35.08 1.54
CA MET A 1 10.13 35.48 2.76
C MET A 1 10.60 34.22 3.48
N LEU A 2 11.75 34.22 4.15
CA LEU A 2 12.37 33.00 4.69
C LEU A 2 12.78 33.20 6.15
N GLU A 3 12.46 32.23 7.00
CA GLU A 3 12.84 32.18 8.42
C GLU A 3 13.79 31.01 8.64
N VAL A 4 14.91 31.25 9.32
CA VAL A 4 15.94 30.23 9.58
C VAL A 4 15.79 29.73 11.01
N HIS A 5 15.70 28.42 11.17
CA HIS A 5 15.67 27.75 12.45
C HIS A 5 16.93 26.92 12.62
N PHE A 6 17.39 26.81 13.87
CA PHE A 6 18.54 26.00 14.25
C PHE A 6 18.09 24.79 15.05
N GLU A 7 18.81 23.69 14.86
CA GLU A 7 18.64 22.48 15.67
C GLU A 7 19.35 22.66 17.03
N ASP A 8 18.89 21.93 18.04
CA ASP A 8 19.48 21.97 19.38
C ASP A 8 20.97 21.58 19.34
N GLY A 9 21.81 22.38 19.99
CA GLY A 9 23.26 22.14 20.08
C GLY A 9 24.11 22.79 18.98
N ALA A 10 23.53 23.63 18.12
CA ALA A 10 24.30 24.49 17.22
C ALA A 10 25.21 25.45 18.03
N SER A 11 26.49 25.53 17.66
CA SER A 11 27.37 26.53 18.25
C SER A 11 27.12 27.90 17.62
N ALA A 12 27.52 28.98 18.30
CA ALA A 12 27.42 30.34 17.74
C ALA A 12 28.20 30.51 16.41
N GLU A 13 29.25 29.72 16.20
CA GLU A 13 29.99 29.70 14.94
C GLU A 13 29.19 29.00 13.83
N ASP A 14 28.55 27.88 14.15
CA ASP A 14 27.68 27.15 13.22
C ASP A 14 26.45 27.97 12.83
N GLU A 15 25.82 28.66 13.79
CA GLU A 15 24.69 29.56 13.53
C GLU A 15 25.09 30.66 12.56
N ARG A 16 26.25 31.31 12.78
CA ARG A 16 26.77 32.33 11.86
C ARG A 16 27.00 31.79 10.46
N LEU A 17 27.58 30.59 10.34
CA LEU A 17 27.78 29.93 9.06
C LEU A 17 26.44 29.67 8.36
N CYS A 18 25.45 29.16 9.09
CA CYS A 18 24.13 28.87 8.58
C CYS A 18 23.37 30.15 8.17
N LEU A 19 23.47 31.23 8.95
CA LEU A 19 22.90 32.53 8.60
C LEU A 19 23.53 33.08 7.31
N ALA A 20 24.87 33.02 7.17
CA ALA A 20 25.55 33.41 5.94
C ALA A 20 25.10 32.55 4.74
N TYR A 21 24.83 31.25 4.97
CA TYR A 21 24.27 30.36 3.95
C TYR A 21 22.82 30.69 3.59
N TRP A 22 22.00 31.20 4.49
CA TRP A 22 20.61 31.53 4.17
C TRP A 22 20.39 33.01 3.80
N ALA A 23 21.42 33.84 3.91
CA ALA A 23 21.36 35.28 3.62
C ALA A 23 20.95 35.58 2.17
N LEU A 24 20.00 36.50 2.04
CA LEU A 24 19.48 37.03 0.78
C LEU A 24 19.77 38.53 0.70
N THR A 25 20.26 38.99 -0.45
CA THR A 25 20.45 40.43 -0.70
C THR A 25 19.15 41.05 -1.17
N GLU A 26 18.43 40.32 -2.01
CA GLU A 26 17.10 40.65 -2.51
C GLU A 26 16.27 39.36 -2.57
N PRO A 27 14.93 39.44 -2.62
CA PRO A 27 14.08 38.26 -2.80
C PRO A 27 14.53 37.40 -3.99
N GLY A 28 15.01 36.19 -3.72
CA GLY A 28 15.51 35.26 -4.75
C GLY A 28 17.00 35.36 -5.09
N ALA A 29 17.74 36.32 -4.53
CA ALA A 29 19.18 36.50 -4.74
C ALA A 29 20.01 36.23 -3.47
N TRP A 30 20.86 35.21 -3.52
CA TRP A 30 21.75 34.83 -2.40
C TRP A 30 22.85 35.87 -2.20
N SER A 31 23.08 36.28 -0.94
CA SER A 31 24.15 37.24 -0.61
C SER A 31 25.55 36.70 -0.78
N HIS A 32 25.72 35.39 -0.55
CA HIS A 32 27.03 34.73 -0.57
C HIS A 32 26.99 33.48 -1.44
N LYS A 33 28.04 33.24 -2.23
CA LYS A 33 28.25 31.92 -2.83
C LYS A 33 28.74 30.97 -1.74
N VAL A 34 28.40 29.69 -1.87
CA VAL A 34 28.79 28.67 -0.88
C VAL A 34 30.31 28.60 -0.72
N ALA A 35 31.06 28.76 -1.81
CA ALA A 35 32.52 28.75 -1.81
C ALA A 35 33.14 29.94 -1.04
N ASP A 36 32.42 31.06 -0.92
CA ASP A 36 32.90 32.24 -0.20
C ASP A 36 32.72 32.09 1.33
N ILE A 37 31.81 31.20 1.75
CA ILE A 37 31.54 30.89 3.16
C ILE A 37 32.56 29.86 3.68
N GLY A 38 32.92 28.89 2.84
CA GLY A 38 33.90 27.86 3.17
C GLY A 38 33.86 26.68 2.21
N SER A 39 34.44 25.54 2.63
CA SER A 39 34.38 24.31 1.84
C SER A 39 32.92 23.88 1.62
N ALA A 40 32.52 23.69 0.36
CA ALA A 40 31.14 23.38 -0.01
C ALA A 40 30.60 22.11 0.68
N SER A 41 31.44 21.08 0.86
CA SER A 41 31.05 19.84 1.55
C SER A 41 30.84 20.07 3.04
N MET A 42 31.70 20.87 3.67
CA MET A 42 31.58 21.23 5.09
C MET A 42 30.32 22.07 5.30
N VAL A 43 30.17 23.16 4.54
CA VAL A 43 29.02 24.08 4.66
C VAL A 43 27.71 23.33 4.44
N THR A 44 27.61 22.53 3.37
CA THR A 44 26.37 21.78 3.09
C THR A 44 26.04 20.78 4.18
N ARG A 45 27.04 20.07 4.73
CA ARG A 45 26.84 19.12 5.82
C ARG A 45 26.40 19.81 7.11
N THR A 46 27.08 20.89 7.50
CA THR A 46 26.76 21.68 8.70
C THR A 46 25.36 22.26 8.59
N VAL A 47 25.03 22.94 7.49
CA VAL A 47 23.71 23.53 7.25
C VAL A 47 22.61 22.48 7.32
N LYS A 48 22.76 21.34 6.62
CA LYS A 48 21.75 20.29 6.58
C LYS A 48 21.52 19.63 7.95
N ALA A 49 22.55 19.58 8.78
CA ALA A 49 22.51 18.97 10.11
C ALA A 49 21.98 19.91 11.19
N LEU A 50 22.29 21.21 11.10
CA LEU A 50 22.10 22.17 12.19
C LEU A 50 21.08 23.27 11.89
N SER A 51 20.57 23.36 10.66
CA SER A 51 19.60 24.40 10.30
C SER A 51 18.58 23.92 9.28
N HIS A 52 17.45 24.61 9.27
CA HIS A 52 16.48 24.52 8.21
C HIS A 52 15.79 25.86 8.00
N ALA A 53 15.21 26.06 6.83
CA ALA A 53 14.56 27.29 6.45
C ALA A 53 13.06 27.06 6.20
N ARG A 54 12.21 27.89 6.81
CA ARG A 54 10.76 27.93 6.56
C ARG A 54 10.43 29.01 5.54
N LEU A 55 9.68 28.61 4.51
CA LEU A 55 9.27 29.45 3.40
C LEU A 55 7.90 30.07 3.71
N LEU A 56 7.89 31.24 4.32
CA LEU A 56 6.65 31.88 4.81
C LEU A 56 5.64 32.21 3.71
N THR A 57 6.10 32.32 2.46
CA THR A 57 5.23 32.62 1.31
C THR A 57 4.88 31.39 0.48
N LEU A 58 5.38 30.21 0.83
CA LEU A 58 5.11 28.97 0.11
C LEU A 58 4.49 27.94 1.06
N LEU A 59 3.17 27.75 0.93
CA LEU A 59 2.36 26.98 1.86
C LEU A 59 2.08 25.56 1.34
N CYS A 60 2.01 24.60 2.25
CA CYS A 60 1.61 23.24 1.94
C CYS A 60 0.18 23.24 1.38
N PRO A 61 -0.10 22.60 0.22
CA PRO A 61 -1.44 22.52 -0.33
C PRO A 61 -2.42 21.68 0.51
N GLN A 62 -1.93 20.93 1.51
CA GLN A 62 -2.75 20.03 2.33
C GLN A 62 -3.05 20.58 3.73
N CYS A 63 -2.08 21.21 4.39
CA CYS A 63 -2.24 21.75 5.75
C CYS A 63 -2.07 23.27 5.83
N SER A 64 -1.75 23.94 4.73
CA SER A 64 -1.47 25.39 4.68
C SER A 64 -0.27 25.87 5.52
N ASP A 65 0.51 24.95 6.10
CA ASP A 65 1.74 25.32 6.81
C ASP A 65 2.85 25.75 5.86
N PRO A 66 3.73 26.70 6.27
CA PRO A 66 4.94 27.03 5.53
C PRO A 66 5.81 25.81 5.24
N LEU A 67 6.25 25.65 3.99
CA LEU A 67 7.18 24.58 3.62
C LEU A 67 8.54 24.78 4.29
N THR A 68 9.19 23.67 4.63
CA THR A 68 10.53 23.66 5.20
C THR A 68 11.52 23.07 4.19
N VAL A 69 12.69 23.68 4.06
CA VAL A 69 13.79 23.22 3.22
C VAL A 69 15.08 23.17 4.03
N ARG A 70 15.93 22.19 3.75
CA ARG A 70 17.24 22.02 4.40
C ARG A 70 18.40 22.53 3.54
N THR A 71 18.19 22.73 2.24
CA THR A 71 19.23 23.21 1.32
C THR A 71 18.69 24.18 0.27
N ARG A 72 19.57 25.05 -0.26
CA ARG A 72 19.26 25.92 -1.41
C ARG A 72 18.88 25.11 -2.66
N SER A 73 19.39 23.87 -2.80
CA SER A 73 19.06 22.98 -3.91
C SER A 73 17.64 22.44 -3.82
N GLU A 74 17.19 22.01 -2.64
CA GLU A 74 15.78 21.64 -2.41
C GLU A 74 14.86 22.80 -2.76
N LEU A 75 15.23 24.01 -2.35
CA LEU A 75 14.47 25.21 -2.67
C LEU A 75 14.35 25.47 -4.18
N ALA A 76 15.44 25.28 -4.92
CA ALA A 76 15.43 25.41 -6.39
C ALA A 76 14.49 24.40 -7.06
N THR A 77 14.32 23.20 -6.49
CA THR A 77 13.39 22.19 -7.06
C THR A 77 11.92 22.56 -6.94
N MET A 78 11.56 23.45 -5.99
CA MET A 78 10.17 23.82 -5.77
C MET A 78 9.59 24.70 -6.89
N ARG A 79 10.45 25.23 -7.78
CA ARG A 79 10.21 26.08 -8.98
C ARG A 79 9.92 27.58 -8.84
N PRO A 80 9.38 28.19 -7.76
CA PRO A 80 9.21 29.64 -7.71
C PRO A 80 10.48 30.39 -7.28
N TRP A 81 11.63 29.70 -7.17
CA TRP A 81 12.88 30.31 -6.73
C TRP A 81 13.81 30.61 -7.92
N SER A 82 13.33 31.47 -8.82
CA SER A 82 14.12 32.09 -9.89
C SER A 82 14.22 33.61 -9.64
N MET A 83 15.24 34.28 -10.18
CA MET A 83 15.32 35.74 -10.11
C MET A 83 14.09 36.35 -10.81
N GLY A 84 13.18 36.93 -10.03
CA GLY A 84 11.96 37.57 -10.52
C GLY A 84 10.63 36.84 -10.20
N GLU A 85 10.66 35.56 -9.83
CA GLU A 85 9.43 34.79 -9.50
C GLU A 85 9.27 34.50 -8.00
N PHE A 86 10.05 35.18 -7.15
CA PHE A 86 9.93 35.01 -5.71
C PHE A 86 8.55 35.47 -5.22
N PRO A 87 7.73 34.57 -4.65
CA PRO A 87 6.40 34.93 -4.19
C PRO A 87 6.53 35.81 -2.95
N LEU A 88 6.13 37.08 -3.09
CA LEU A 88 6.01 38.02 -1.97
C LEU A 88 4.72 37.79 -1.18
N GLU A 89 3.70 37.24 -1.84
CA GLU A 89 2.43 36.84 -1.24
C GLU A 89 2.40 35.32 -0.99
N ALA A 90 1.56 34.90 -0.04
CA ALA A 90 1.37 33.49 0.27
C ALA A 90 0.75 32.75 -0.92
N ARG A 91 1.41 31.67 -1.37
CA ARG A 91 0.95 30.82 -2.46
C ARG A 91 1.06 29.36 -2.07
N ALA A 92 0.11 28.54 -2.54
CA ALA A 92 0.20 27.10 -2.40
C ALA A 92 1.36 26.53 -3.23
N ALA A 93 2.14 25.65 -2.63
CA ALA A 93 3.19 24.89 -3.28
C ALA A 93 2.61 23.78 -4.17
N ASN A 94 3.41 23.30 -5.11
CA ASN A 94 3.07 22.13 -5.93
C ASN A 94 3.31 20.79 -5.21
N VAL A 95 3.99 20.82 -4.06
CA VAL A 95 4.36 19.64 -3.28
C VAL A 95 3.87 19.77 -1.84
N PRO A 96 3.39 18.68 -1.20
CA PRO A 96 3.05 18.68 0.21
C PRO A 96 4.28 18.84 1.10
N CYS A 97 4.10 19.31 2.33
CA CYS A 97 5.17 19.35 3.33
C CYS A 97 5.61 17.93 3.73
N GLU A 98 6.79 17.82 4.33
CA GLU A 98 7.38 16.55 4.77
C GLU A 98 6.44 15.77 5.70
N GLN A 99 5.75 16.47 6.62
CA GLN A 99 4.81 15.85 7.55
C GLN A 99 3.62 15.23 6.83
N CYS A 100 3.01 15.96 5.89
CA CYS A 100 1.90 15.42 5.11
C CYS A 100 2.34 14.30 4.17
N HIS A 101 3.55 14.39 3.61
CA HIS A 101 4.14 13.31 2.81
C HIS A 101 4.36 12.05 3.64
N ALA A 102 4.90 12.18 4.86
CA ALA A 102 5.09 11.08 5.79
C ALA A 102 3.75 10.48 6.24
N ALA A 103 2.75 11.30 6.56
CA ALA A 103 1.42 10.86 6.91
C ALA A 103 0.76 10.06 5.78
N ALA A 104 0.88 10.53 4.52
CA ALA A 104 0.38 9.81 3.36
C ALA A 104 1.10 8.47 3.14
N ALA A 105 2.43 8.42 3.35
CA ALA A 105 3.19 7.17 3.27
C ALA A 105 2.77 6.16 4.35
N GLN A 106 2.58 6.61 5.59
CA GLN A 106 2.07 5.77 6.66
C GLN A 106 0.65 5.26 6.39
N ALA A 107 -0.23 6.12 5.85
CA ALA A 107 -1.58 5.71 5.47
C ALA A 107 -1.57 4.61 4.40
N ARG A 108 -0.71 4.73 3.37
CA ARG A 108 -0.52 3.68 2.35
C ARG A 108 -0.04 2.37 2.96
N GLN A 109 0.99 2.41 3.82
CA GLN A 109 1.49 1.22 4.50
C GLN A 109 0.43 0.54 5.38
N ARG A 110 -0.41 1.33 6.08
CA ARG A 110 -1.52 0.77 6.86
C ARG A 110 -2.56 0.09 5.97
N ALA A 111 -2.95 0.71 4.86
CA ALA A 111 -3.89 0.11 3.91
C ALA A 111 -3.34 -1.18 3.28
N GLU A 112 -2.05 -1.21 2.93
CA GLU A 112 -1.38 -2.41 2.41
C GLU A 112 -1.36 -3.54 3.44
N ARG A 113 -1.12 -3.24 4.72
CA ARG A 113 -1.15 -4.24 5.79
C ARG A 113 -2.55 -4.82 5.99
N LEU A 114 -3.57 -3.97 6.04
CA LEU A 114 -4.97 -4.40 6.20
C LEU A 114 -5.39 -5.31 5.03
N THR A 115 -5.12 -4.89 3.79
CA THR A 115 -5.46 -5.69 2.60
C THR A 115 -4.68 -7.01 2.53
N ALA A 116 -3.42 -7.05 2.99
CA ALA A 116 -2.65 -8.28 3.07
C ALA A 116 -3.20 -9.25 4.13
N GLU A 117 -3.65 -8.73 5.28
CA GLU A 117 -4.25 -9.52 6.34
C GLU A 117 -5.62 -10.10 5.93
N GLU A 118 -6.47 -9.28 5.30
CA GLU A 118 -7.76 -9.74 4.75
C GLU A 118 -7.58 -10.89 3.75
N ARG A 119 -6.60 -10.80 2.86
CA ARG A 119 -6.27 -11.87 1.90
C ARG A 119 -5.80 -13.14 2.59
N ARG A 120 -5.02 -13.03 3.68
CA ARG A 120 -4.58 -14.19 4.46
C ARG A 120 -5.78 -14.88 5.12
N GLN A 121 -6.65 -14.11 5.78
CA GLN A 121 -7.85 -14.64 6.41
C GLN A 121 -8.80 -15.29 5.40
N GLU A 122 -8.96 -14.71 4.21
CA GLU A 122 -9.75 -15.31 3.14
C GLU A 122 -9.14 -16.63 2.63
N ALA A 123 -7.82 -16.67 2.43
CA ALA A 123 -7.12 -17.89 2.03
C ALA A 123 -7.25 -19.01 3.06
N GLU A 124 -7.12 -18.68 4.35
CA GLU A 124 -7.28 -19.61 5.47
C GLU A 124 -8.71 -20.17 5.53
N ARG A 125 -9.72 -19.30 5.39
CA ARG A 125 -11.14 -19.72 5.33
C ARG A 125 -11.39 -20.65 4.15
N ALA A 126 -10.93 -20.28 2.95
CA ALA A 126 -11.08 -21.11 1.77
C ALA A 126 -10.39 -22.48 1.91
N GLU A 127 -9.23 -22.54 2.58
CA GLU A 127 -8.56 -23.81 2.84
C GLU A 127 -9.28 -24.66 3.89
N ALA A 128 -9.81 -24.05 4.95
CA ALA A 128 -10.63 -24.73 5.94
C ALA A 128 -11.91 -25.31 5.33
N GLU A 129 -12.59 -24.55 4.47
CA GLU A 129 -13.78 -25.01 3.74
C GLU A 129 -13.46 -26.19 2.82
N ARG A 130 -12.34 -26.14 2.07
CA ARG A 130 -11.88 -27.27 1.24
C ARG A 130 -11.64 -28.51 2.09
N ARG A 131 -10.93 -28.38 3.20
CA ARG A 131 -10.65 -29.50 4.12
C ARG A 131 -11.94 -30.09 4.69
N ALA A 132 -12.88 -29.26 5.12
CA ALA A 132 -14.18 -29.73 5.63
C ALA A 132 -14.98 -30.46 4.55
N ALA A 133 -15.00 -29.95 3.32
CA ALA A 133 -15.69 -30.58 2.20
C ALA A 133 -15.06 -31.94 1.83
N ASP A 134 -13.73 -32.03 1.87
CA ASP A 134 -13.03 -33.29 1.59
C ASP A 134 -13.24 -34.31 2.71
N GLN A 135 -13.23 -33.88 3.98
CA GLN A 135 -13.56 -34.75 5.10
C GLN A 135 -15.00 -35.28 5.00
N ALA A 136 -15.97 -34.43 4.66
CA ALA A 136 -17.35 -34.83 4.49
C ALA A 136 -17.53 -35.90 3.39
N LYS A 137 -16.73 -35.86 2.30
CA LYS A 137 -16.73 -36.91 1.27
C LYS A 137 -16.21 -38.24 1.82
N VAL A 138 -15.13 -38.20 2.61
CA VAL A 138 -14.55 -39.39 3.24
C VAL A 138 -15.54 -40.01 4.22
N ASP A 139 -16.16 -39.19 5.07
CA ASP A 139 -17.15 -39.65 6.05
C ASP A 139 -18.38 -40.25 5.37
N ASN A 140 -18.88 -39.61 4.30
CA ASN A 140 -20.00 -40.13 3.51
C ASN A 140 -19.66 -41.48 2.86
N ALA A 141 -18.48 -41.59 2.24
CA ALA A 141 -18.03 -42.85 1.64
C ALA A 141 -17.86 -43.96 2.71
N GLY A 142 -17.32 -43.62 3.87
CA GLY A 142 -17.18 -44.53 5.01
C GLY A 142 -18.53 -45.03 5.53
N GLN A 143 -19.50 -44.12 5.68
CA GLN A 143 -20.87 -44.48 6.06
C GLN A 143 -21.53 -45.39 5.02
N TRP A 144 -21.41 -45.06 3.74
CA TRP A 144 -21.93 -45.90 2.66
C TRP A 144 -21.34 -47.32 2.69
N LEU A 145 -20.02 -47.46 2.87
CA LEU A 145 -19.36 -48.76 3.01
C LEU A 145 -19.85 -49.53 4.23
N ALA A 146 -20.03 -48.86 5.37
CA ALA A 146 -20.54 -49.49 6.59
C ALA A 146 -21.96 -50.03 6.38
N ASP A 147 -22.85 -49.25 5.76
CA ASP A 147 -24.23 -49.62 5.47
C ASP A 147 -24.34 -50.80 4.50
N HIS A 148 -23.35 -50.99 3.63
CA HIS A 148 -23.32 -52.08 2.65
C HIS A 148 -22.54 -53.31 3.13
N ARG A 149 -21.79 -53.22 4.23
CA ARG A 149 -21.01 -54.33 4.79
C ARG A 149 -21.87 -55.47 5.33
N SER A 150 -23.06 -55.15 5.84
CA SER A 150 -24.01 -56.11 6.39
C SER A 150 -25.15 -56.46 5.43
N ARG A 151 -25.13 -55.95 4.19
CA ARG A 151 -26.11 -56.36 3.17
C ARG A 151 -25.73 -57.74 2.69
N ALA A 152 -26.71 -58.64 2.64
CA ALA A 152 -26.51 -59.93 2.00
C ALA A 152 -26.10 -59.70 0.54
N GLU A 153 -25.08 -60.43 0.08
CA GLU A 153 -24.78 -60.47 -1.35
C GLU A 153 -26.05 -60.84 -2.10
N PRO A 154 -26.35 -60.17 -3.23
CA PRO A 154 -27.50 -60.52 -4.03
C PRO A 154 -27.40 -62.00 -4.42
N ALA A 155 -28.48 -62.75 -4.17
CA ALA A 155 -28.51 -64.20 -4.41
C ALA A 155 -28.27 -64.58 -5.88
N GLU A 156 -28.44 -63.63 -6.79
CA GLU A 156 -28.18 -63.78 -8.22
C GLU A 156 -27.29 -62.63 -8.68
N LEU A 157 -26.02 -62.94 -8.97
CA LEU A 157 -25.15 -62.08 -9.74
C LEU A 157 -25.36 -62.41 -11.24
N PRO A 158 -25.27 -61.43 -12.15
CA PRO A 158 -25.35 -61.71 -13.57
C PRO A 158 -24.22 -62.67 -13.97
N GLU A 159 -24.58 -63.86 -14.45
CA GLU A 159 -23.61 -64.89 -14.84
C GLU A 159 -22.82 -64.48 -16.10
N GLN A 160 -23.34 -63.53 -16.87
CA GLN A 160 -22.78 -63.10 -18.14
C GLN A 160 -22.11 -61.73 -18.00
N ALA A 161 -20.90 -61.62 -18.54
CA ALA A 161 -20.12 -60.39 -18.52
C ALA A 161 -20.84 -59.20 -19.17
N ALA A 162 -21.69 -59.46 -20.17
CA ALA A 162 -22.48 -58.44 -20.86
C ALA A 162 -23.52 -57.77 -19.94
N ASP A 163 -24.19 -58.55 -19.09
CA ASP A 163 -25.22 -58.06 -18.17
C ASP A 163 -24.59 -57.29 -16.99
N ALA A 164 -23.41 -57.73 -16.53
CA ALA A 164 -22.63 -56.98 -15.54
C ALA A 164 -22.16 -55.62 -16.09
N LEU A 165 -21.70 -55.58 -17.36
CA LEU A 165 -21.34 -54.34 -18.04
C LEU A 165 -22.54 -53.42 -18.25
N ALA A 166 -23.71 -53.96 -18.58
CA ALA A 166 -24.95 -53.20 -18.74
C ALA A 166 -25.40 -52.56 -17.41
N LEU A 167 -25.33 -53.29 -16.30
CA LEU A 167 -25.60 -52.77 -14.96
C LEU A 167 -24.61 -51.66 -14.55
N LEU A 168 -23.31 -51.86 -14.78
CA LEU A 168 -22.29 -50.86 -14.48
C LEU A 168 -22.46 -49.58 -15.31
N THR A 169 -22.76 -49.71 -16.60
CA THR A 169 -23.02 -48.56 -17.47
C THR A 169 -24.31 -47.83 -17.10
N MET A 170 -25.37 -48.53 -16.69
CA MET A 170 -26.57 -47.89 -16.15
C MET A 170 -26.29 -47.11 -14.87
N ILE A 171 -25.50 -47.66 -13.94
CA ILE A 171 -25.08 -46.97 -12.72
C ILE A 171 -24.27 -45.72 -13.06
N GLU A 172 -23.36 -45.80 -14.04
CA GLU A 172 -22.55 -44.65 -14.47
C GLU A 172 -23.40 -43.54 -15.12
N ILE A 173 -24.38 -43.91 -15.95
CA ILE A 173 -25.34 -42.98 -16.55
C ILE A 173 -26.19 -42.30 -15.47
N MET A 174 -26.69 -43.06 -14.48
CA MET A 174 -27.46 -42.50 -13.38
C MET A 174 -26.61 -41.57 -12.50
N ALA A 175 -25.36 -41.93 -12.20
CA ALA A 175 -24.44 -41.09 -11.44
C ALA A 175 -24.12 -39.76 -12.14
N ARG A 176 -24.05 -39.75 -13.48
CA ARG A 176 -23.89 -38.53 -14.27
C ARG A 176 -25.18 -37.70 -14.33
N ALA A 177 -26.34 -38.35 -14.41
CA ALA A 177 -27.65 -37.68 -14.43
C ALA A 177 -28.06 -37.12 -13.06
N TRP A 178 -27.54 -37.68 -11.96
CA TRP A 178 -27.82 -37.25 -10.58
C TRP A 178 -26.89 -36.16 -10.04
N GLN A 179 -25.98 -35.60 -10.85
CA GLN A 179 -25.34 -34.34 -10.45
C GLN A 179 -26.44 -33.29 -10.27
N PRO A 180 -26.67 -32.75 -9.06
CA PRO A 180 -27.67 -31.72 -8.88
C PRO A 180 -27.28 -30.58 -9.81
N LEU A 181 -28.21 -30.21 -10.71
CA LEU A 181 -28.17 -28.95 -11.42
C LEU A 181 -27.84 -27.90 -10.37
N ARG A 182 -26.59 -27.40 -10.36
CA ARG A 182 -26.23 -26.20 -9.63
C ARG A 182 -27.21 -25.17 -10.14
N VAL A 183 -28.20 -24.84 -9.31
CA VAL A 183 -29.18 -23.83 -9.62
C VAL A 183 -28.37 -22.57 -9.88
N ALA A 184 -28.28 -22.20 -11.15
CA ALA A 184 -27.75 -20.91 -11.53
C ALA A 184 -28.62 -19.88 -10.81
N SER A 185 -28.03 -19.19 -9.83
CA SER A 185 -28.64 -18.04 -9.17
C SER A 185 -29.15 -17.08 -10.25
N PRO A 186 -30.46 -16.81 -10.36
CA PRO A 186 -30.94 -15.85 -11.33
C PRO A 186 -30.76 -14.44 -10.74
N LEU A 187 -29.88 -13.69 -11.41
CA LEU A 187 -30.09 -12.33 -11.88
C LEU A 187 -30.48 -11.25 -10.85
N ARG A 188 -29.49 -10.36 -10.66
CA ARG A 188 -29.62 -8.90 -10.54
C ARG A 188 -30.97 -8.37 -11.06
N TRP A 189 -31.73 -7.72 -10.17
CA TRP A 189 -32.74 -6.74 -10.54
C TRP A 189 -32.08 -5.37 -10.57
N CYS A 190 -31.89 -4.82 -11.77
CA CYS A 190 -31.76 -3.38 -11.96
C CYS A 190 -33.18 -2.80 -11.91
N CYS A 191 -33.46 -1.91 -10.96
CA CYS A 191 -34.57 -0.96 -11.09
C CYS A 191 -34.01 0.37 -11.59
N ALA A 192 -34.60 0.83 -12.69
CA ALA A 192 -34.54 2.20 -13.18
C ALA A 192 -35.53 3.09 -12.40
#